data_AF-A0A0B2W5H6-F1
#
_entry.id   AF-A0A0B2W5H6-F1
#
_cell.length_a   1.000
_cell.length_b   1.000
_cell.length_c   1.000
_cell.angle_alpha   90.00
_cell.angle_beta   90.00
_cell.angle_gamma   90.00
#
_symmetry.space_group_name_H-M   'P 1'
#
loop_
_entity.id
_entity.type
_entity.pdbx_description
1 polymer ?
#
loop_
_entity_poly.entity_id
_entity_poly.type
_entity_poly.pdbx_seq_one_letter_code
_entity_poly.pdbx_strand_id
1 'polypeptide(L)'
;MVHSVQDPIAFGAGISLPRASLFQPLPCNIQLVNLRYISQNLVIVILRRLPYSCDVVSNLEDCSTDSDLITAFFQSLGGRVFEMNLTGTSQGAEIKPVDIAQCLSTPLEICSFGVQLSG
;
A
#
# COMPACT_ATOMS: atom_id res chain seq x y z
N MET A 1 -13.62 -40.38 -8.57
CA MET A 1 -14.84 -40.58 -7.76
C MET A 1 -14.66 -39.80 -6.46
N VAL A 2 -15.49 -38.75 -6.28
CA VAL A 2 -16.03 -38.16 -5.03
C VAL A 2 -15.05 -37.84 -3.88
N HIS A 3 -15.03 -36.64 -3.26
CA HIS A 3 -16.13 -35.70 -2.99
C HIS A 3 -15.59 -34.27 -2.78
N SER A 4 -16.37 -33.30 -3.27
CA SER A 4 -16.35 -31.89 -2.89
C SER A 4 -17.12 -31.69 -1.58
N VAL A 5 -16.62 -30.85 -0.66
CA VAL A 5 -17.36 -30.15 0.42
C VAL A 5 -16.57 -28.87 0.69
N GLN A 6 -16.89 -27.70 0.09
CA GLN A 6 -17.85 -26.68 0.56
C GLN A 6 -17.60 -26.29 2.04
N ASP A 7 -17.18 -25.09 2.43
CA ASP A 7 -17.82 -23.79 2.19
C ASP A 7 -16.83 -22.61 2.19
N PRO A 8 -17.01 -21.62 1.29
CA PRO A 8 -16.51 -20.27 1.52
C PRO A 8 -17.46 -19.55 2.49
N ILE A 9 -16.91 -18.94 3.54
CA ILE A 9 -17.69 -18.02 4.38
C ILE A 9 -18.07 -16.81 3.51
N ALA A 10 -19.33 -16.79 3.09
CA ALA A 10 -19.98 -15.63 2.52
C ALA A 10 -20.25 -14.62 3.64
N PHE A 11 -19.42 -13.58 3.72
CA PHE A 11 -19.86 -12.29 4.27
C PHE A 11 -20.29 -11.41 3.11
N GLY A 12 -21.54 -10.95 3.16
CA GLY A 12 -22.27 -10.38 2.02
C GLY A 12 -21.58 -9.21 1.34
N ALA A 13 -21.74 -9.14 0.02
CA ALA A 13 -21.44 -7.99 -0.87
C ALA A 13 -20.29 -7.08 -0.40
N GLY A 14 -19.16 -7.69 -0.04
CA GLY A 14 -17.94 -6.99 0.34
C GLY A 14 -16.99 -7.03 -0.84
N ILE A 15 -16.64 -5.87 -1.36
CA ILE A 15 -15.60 -5.72 -2.39
C ILE A 15 -14.34 -6.36 -1.79
N SER A 16 -13.97 -7.54 -2.29
CA SER A 16 -12.78 -8.23 -1.83
C SER A 16 -11.57 -7.47 -2.35
N LEU A 17 -10.62 -7.13 -1.48
CA LEU A 17 -9.32 -6.63 -1.92
C LEU A 17 -8.78 -7.60 -3.00
N PRO A 18 -8.21 -7.09 -4.11
CA PRO A 18 -7.60 -7.95 -5.11
C PRO A 18 -6.59 -8.88 -4.43
N ARG A 19 -6.58 -10.16 -4.82
CA ARG A 19 -5.63 -11.16 -4.30
C ARG A 19 -4.22 -10.58 -4.33
N ALA A 20 -3.42 -10.82 -3.28
CA ALA A 20 -2.08 -10.28 -3.08
C ALA A 20 -1.11 -10.40 -4.28
N SER A 21 -1.41 -11.29 -5.23
CA SER A 21 -0.73 -11.46 -6.51
C SER A 21 -0.99 -10.38 -7.56
N LEU A 22 -1.80 -9.35 -7.28
CA LEU A 22 -2.11 -8.25 -8.22
C LEU A 22 -1.38 -6.94 -7.90
N PHE A 23 -0.76 -6.81 -6.72
CA PHE A 23 -0.05 -5.59 -6.36
C PHE A 23 1.36 -5.59 -6.91
N GLN A 24 1.79 -4.44 -7.42
CA GLN A 24 3.20 -4.23 -7.74
C GLN A 24 4.03 -4.27 -6.46
N PRO A 25 5.27 -4.80 -6.51
CA PRO A 25 6.11 -4.89 -5.33
C PRO A 25 6.47 -3.49 -4.80
N LEU A 26 6.58 -3.37 -3.48
CA LEU A 26 7.14 -2.17 -2.84
C LEU A 26 8.67 -2.20 -2.87
N PRO A 27 9.33 -1.03 -2.82
CA PRO A 27 10.78 -0.96 -2.66
C PRO A 27 11.28 -1.72 -1.42
N CYS A 28 12.53 -2.14 -1.46
CA CYS A 28 13.12 -2.97 -0.40
C CYS A 28 13.15 -2.26 0.97
N ASN A 29 13.28 -0.93 0.98
CA ASN A 29 13.24 -0.05 2.17
C ASN A 29 11.84 0.26 2.67
N ILE A 30 10.77 -0.10 1.96
CA ILE A 30 9.41 0.28 2.35
C ILE A 30 8.65 -0.94 2.85
N GLN A 31 8.13 -0.83 4.06
CA GLN A 31 7.26 -1.83 4.66
C GLN A 31 5.79 -1.40 4.54
N LEU A 32 4.95 -2.28 3.99
CA LEU A 32 3.50 -2.15 4.11
C LEU A 32 3.07 -2.54 5.53
N VAL A 33 2.71 -1.55 6.34
CA VAL A 33 2.27 -1.74 7.73
C VAL A 33 0.81 -2.14 7.78
N ASN A 34 -0.04 -1.53 6.95
CA ASN A 34 -1.47 -1.82 6.92
C ASN A 34 -2.07 -1.58 5.53
N LEU A 35 -3.00 -2.44 5.13
CA LEU A 35 -3.86 -2.26 3.97
C LEU A 35 -5.25 -2.79 4.33
N ARG A 36 -6.25 -1.90 4.42
CA ARG A 36 -7.64 -2.32 4.73
C ARG A 36 -8.67 -1.34 4.23
N TYR A 37 -9.89 -1.82 3.99
CA TYR A 37 -11.03 -0.93 3.77
C TYR A 37 -11.39 -0.19 5.06
N ILE A 38 -11.69 1.10 4.93
CA ILE A 38 -12.29 1.93 5.98
C ILE A 38 -13.68 2.43 5.58
N SER A 39 -14.03 2.33 4.30
CA SER A 39 -15.40 2.44 3.79
C SER A 39 -15.54 1.61 2.50
N GLN A 40 -16.72 1.59 1.89
CA GLN A 40 -16.98 0.81 0.66
C GLN A 40 -15.98 1.10 -0.46
N ASN A 41 -15.64 2.38 -0.66
CA ASN A 41 -14.77 2.79 -1.78
C ASN A 41 -13.48 3.46 -1.29
N LEU A 42 -13.06 3.19 -0.05
CA LEU A 42 -11.88 3.82 0.55
C LEU A 42 -11.03 2.80 1.28
N VAL A 43 -9.79 2.66 0.83
CA VAL A 43 -8.76 1.82 1.43
C VAL A 43 -7.75 2.71 2.14
N ILE A 44 -7.37 2.39 3.37
CA ILE A 44 -6.20 2.98 4.01
C ILE A 44 -4.97 2.13 3.72
N VAL A 45 -3.89 2.79 3.30
CA VAL A 45 -2.56 2.24 3.09
C VAL A 45 -1.64 2.91 4.10
N ILE A 46 -0.94 2.13 4.93
CA ILE A 46 0.06 2.66 5.85
C ILE A 46 1.41 2.07 5.47
N LEU A 47 2.37 2.95 5.16
CA LEU A 47 3.72 2.60 4.76
C LEU A 47 4.72 3.09 5.80
N ARG A 48 5.83 2.38 5.91
CA ARG A 48 6.94 2.76 6.78
C ARG A 48 8.27 2.68 6.04
N ARG A 49 9.10 3.73 6.17
CA ARG A 49 10.50 3.70 5.74
C ARG A 49 11.33 2.92 6.74
N LEU A 50 11.97 1.85 6.29
CA LEU A 50 12.90 1.08 7.10
C LEU A 50 14.21 1.84 7.28
N PRO A 51 14.87 1.71 8.44
CA PRO A 51 16.18 2.32 8.67
C PRO A 51 17.22 1.49 7.90
N TYR A 52 17.55 1.86 6.66
CA TYR A 52 18.76 1.29 6.06
C TYR A 52 19.96 1.94 6.71
N SER A 53 20.79 1.12 7.34
CA SER A 53 22.14 1.50 7.69
C SER A 53 23.00 1.38 6.43
N CYS A 54 23.61 2.49 6.00
CA CYS A 54 24.65 2.51 4.97
C CYS A 54 25.86 1.62 5.35
N ASP A 55 26.00 1.26 6.63
CA ASP A 55 27.15 0.50 7.14
C ASP A 55 26.98 -1.03 7.01
N VAL A 56 25.78 -1.53 6.66
CA VAL A 56 25.48 -2.97 6.74
C VAL A 56 25.36 -3.66 5.38
N VAL A 57 25.13 -2.96 4.27
CA VAL A 57 24.82 -3.63 3.00
C VAL A 57 25.50 -3.00 1.79
N SER A 58 26.77 -3.35 1.58
CA SER A 58 27.51 -3.15 0.33
C SER A 58 26.98 -3.98 -0.86
N ASN A 59 25.89 -4.75 -0.67
CA ASN A 59 25.39 -5.77 -1.62
C ASN A 59 23.96 -5.51 -2.15
N LEU A 60 23.38 -4.33 -1.90
CA LEU A 60 22.07 -3.95 -2.43
C LEU A 60 22.26 -3.01 -3.64
N GLU A 61 22.95 -3.48 -4.68
CA GLU A 61 23.04 -2.76 -5.96
C GLU A 61 21.68 -2.67 -6.67
N ASP A 62 20.66 -3.42 -6.21
CA ASP A 62 19.35 -3.57 -6.85
C ASP A 62 18.16 -3.04 -6.02
N CYS A 63 18.34 -2.12 -5.06
CA CYS A 63 17.17 -1.41 -4.53
C CYS A 63 16.70 -0.39 -5.58
N SER A 64 15.96 -0.91 -6.57
CA SER A 64 15.35 -0.16 -7.68
C SER A 64 14.67 1.11 -7.20
N THR A 65 14.80 2.16 -8.02
CA THR A 65 14.22 3.50 -7.88
C THR A 65 12.94 3.53 -7.02
N ASP A 66 13.13 3.90 -5.74
CA ASP A 66 12.09 3.92 -4.70
C ASP A 66 10.76 4.53 -5.18
N SER A 67 10.83 5.58 -6.00
CA SER A 67 9.66 6.30 -6.52
C SER A 67 8.83 5.51 -7.53
N ASP A 68 9.46 4.71 -8.39
CA ASP A 68 8.78 4.03 -9.50
C ASP A 68 7.94 2.86 -8.98
N LEU A 69 8.50 2.09 -8.05
CA LEU A 69 7.81 0.97 -7.41
C LEU A 69 6.66 1.46 -6.49
N ILE A 70 6.85 2.55 -5.74
CA ILE A 70 5.77 3.18 -4.98
C ILE A 70 4.67 3.65 -5.93
N THR A 71 5.04 4.31 -7.02
CA THR A 71 4.09 4.79 -8.03
C THR A 71 3.29 3.63 -8.62
N ALA A 72 3.97 2.57 -9.05
CA ALA A 72 3.35 1.38 -9.63
C ALA A 72 2.43 0.66 -8.63
N PHE A 73 2.81 0.60 -7.35
CA PHE A 73 1.97 0.06 -6.28
C PHE A 73 0.65 0.82 -6.15
N PHE A 74 0.69 2.16 -6.03
CA PHE A 74 -0.54 2.96 -5.92
C PHE A 74 -1.37 2.96 -7.21
N GLN A 75 -0.73 2.92 -8.38
CA GLN A 75 -1.44 2.73 -9.65
C GLN A 75 -2.16 1.39 -9.72
N SER A 76 -1.57 0.31 -9.17
CA SER A 76 -2.20 -1.02 -9.12
C SER A 76 -3.43 -1.09 -8.23
N LEU A 77 -3.53 -0.23 -7.20
CA LEU A 77 -4.73 -0.11 -6.37
C LEU A 77 -5.88 0.54 -7.15
N GLY A 78 -5.55 1.46 -8.06
CA GLY A 78 -6.52 2.19 -8.87
C GLY A 78 -7.29 3.24 -8.07
N GLY A 79 -7.45 4.43 -8.66
CA GLY A 79 -8.22 5.52 -8.07
C GLY A 79 -7.37 6.70 -7.61
N ARG A 80 -7.95 7.55 -6.76
CA ARG A 80 -7.32 8.79 -6.28
C ARG A 80 -6.69 8.58 -4.91
N VAL A 81 -5.51 9.15 -4.70
CA VAL A 81 -4.76 9.00 -3.46
C VAL A 81 -4.79 10.32 -2.69
N PHE A 82 -5.04 10.24 -1.39
CA PHE A 82 -5.07 11.37 -0.48
C PHE A 82 -4.17 11.10 0.71
N GLU A 83 -3.58 12.16 1.26
CA GLU A 83 -3.01 12.07 2.60
C GLU A 83 -4.11 11.72 3.61
N MET A 84 -3.73 10.96 4.63
CA MET A 84 -4.65 10.55 5.68
C MET A 84 -3.91 10.50 7.01
N ASN A 85 -4.60 10.69 8.12
CA ASN A 85 -4.01 10.41 9.43
C ASN A 85 -3.95 8.90 9.70
N LEU A 86 -3.14 8.49 10.69
CA LEU A 86 -2.90 7.07 10.99
C LEU A 86 -4.17 6.30 11.37
N THR A 87 -5.19 6.99 11.90
CA THR A 87 -6.47 6.39 12.30
C THR A 87 -7.45 6.24 11.14
N GLY A 88 -7.20 6.89 9.99
CA GLY A 88 -8.10 6.87 8.85
C GLY A 88 -9.34 7.74 9.00
N THR A 89 -9.33 8.71 9.92
CA THR A 89 -10.49 9.53 10.27
C THR A 89 -10.46 10.93 9.66
N SER A 90 -9.30 11.37 9.17
CA SER A 90 -9.12 12.70 8.60
C SER A 90 -8.39 12.59 7.26
N GLN A 91 -8.99 13.15 6.22
CA GLN A 91 -8.46 13.21 4.87
C GLN A 91 -7.79 14.56 4.62
N GLY A 92 -6.57 14.53 4.08
CA GLY A 92 -5.79 15.70 3.68
C GLY A 92 -5.89 15.98 2.18
N ALA A 93 -4.82 16.54 1.63
CA ALA A 93 -4.74 16.89 0.22
C ALA A 93 -4.68 15.63 -0.68
N GLU A 94 -5.14 15.78 -1.92
CA GLU A 94 -4.88 14.78 -2.97
C GLU A 94 -3.38 14.79 -3.30
N ILE A 95 -2.77 13.62 -3.33
CA ILE A 95 -1.34 13.45 -3.57
C ILE A 95 -1.14 12.55 -4.79
N LYS A 96 -0.22 12.92 -5.67
CA LYS A 96 0.11 12.07 -6.81
C LYS A 96 1.03 10.95 -6.35
N PRO A 97 0.95 9.75 -6.96
CA PRO A 97 1.84 8.64 -6.60
C PRO A 97 3.34 8.97 -6.63
N VAL A 98 3.77 9.87 -7.53
CA VAL A 98 5.16 10.34 -7.61
C VAL A 98 5.61 11.12 -6.37
N ASP A 99 4.71 11.85 -5.73
CA ASP A 99 5.00 12.68 -4.55
C ASP A 99 5.01 11.84 -3.25
N ILE A 100 4.41 10.65 -3.26
CA ILE A 100 4.34 9.75 -2.09
C ILE A 100 5.72 9.31 -1.62
N ALA A 101 6.66 9.12 -2.55
CA ALA A 101 8.04 8.75 -2.21
C ALA A 101 8.72 9.81 -1.35
N GLN A 102 8.39 11.10 -1.53
CA GLN A 102 8.93 12.19 -0.75
C GLN A 102 8.46 12.15 0.71
N CYS A 103 7.21 11.71 0.95
CA CYS A 103 6.68 11.50 2.30
C CYS A 103 7.45 10.41 3.07
N LEU A 104 8.13 9.49 2.38
CA LEU A 104 8.90 8.39 2.99
C LEU A 104 10.42 8.64 2.92
N SER A 105 10.84 9.91 2.87
CA SER A 105 12.24 10.28 2.73
C SER A 105 13.05 10.13 4.03
N THR A 106 12.39 10.18 5.19
CA THR A 106 13.08 10.07 6.49
C THR A 106 13.06 8.62 6.99
N PRO A 107 14.18 8.08 7.51
CA PRO A 107 14.19 6.76 8.15
C PRO A 107 13.15 6.66 9.27
N LEU A 108 12.49 5.51 9.39
CA LEU A 108 11.43 5.22 10.38
C LEU A 108 10.14 6.02 10.21
N GLU A 109 10.05 6.90 9.22
CA GLU A 109 8.85 7.67 8.91
C GLU A 109 7.69 6.73 8.56
N ILE A 110 6.51 7.05 9.10
CA ILE A 110 5.27 6.31 8.87
C ILE A 110 4.29 7.26 8.22
N CYS A 111 3.82 6.92 7.03
CA CYS A 111 2.85 7.70 6.29
C CYS A 111 1.59 6.89 6.03
N SER A 112 0.44 7.55 6.12
CA SER A 112 -0.86 6.97 5.85
C SER A 112 -1.54 7.68 4.69
N PHE A 113 -2.09 6.89 3.79
CA PHE A 113 -2.74 7.34 2.58
C PHE A 113 -4.12 6.70 2.45
N GLY A 114 -5.10 7.48 2.01
CA GLY A 114 -6.40 6.99 1.59
C GLY A 114 -6.42 6.80 0.09
N VAL A 115 -6.83 5.63 -0.39
CA VAL A 115 -7.05 5.35 -1.82
C VAL A 115 -8.54 5.23 -2.06
N GLN A 116 -9.11 6.21 -2.75
CA GLN A 116 -10.50 6.20 -3.16
C GLN A 116 -10.63 5.45 -4.48
N LEU A 117 -11.18 4.24 -4.42
CA LEU A 117 -11.33 3.35 -5.56
C LEU A 117 -12.40 3.88 -6.51
N SER A 118 -12.12 3.81 -7.81
CA SER A 118 -13.13 4.00 -8.86
C SER A 118 -14.00 2.74 -8.91
N GLY A 119 -15.30 2.87 -8.69
CA GLY A 119 -16.26 1.76 -8.81
C GLY A 119 -16.43 1.27 -10.24
#